data_AF-A0A7J6TGQ0-F1
#
_entry.id   AF-A0A7J6TGQ0-F1
#
_cell.length_a   1.000
_cell.length_b   1.000
_cell.length_c   1.000
_cell.angle_alpha   90.00
_cell.angle_beta   90.00
_cell.angle_gamma   90.00
#
_symmetry.space_group_name_H-M   'P 1'
#
loop_
_entity.id
_entity.type
_entity.pdbx_description
1 polymer ?
#
loop_
_entity_poly.entity_id
_entity_poly.type
_entity_poly.pdbx_seq_one_letter_code
_entity_poly.pdbx_strand_id
1 'polypeptide(L)'
;EITHEWSDGIAAEELRIAVRDTSPDKHWIIFDGPVDALWVESMNTVLDDNKKLCLVSGEIITLTAQVRMMFEVSDLAVASPATVSRCGMVYVEPGSLGMNPLIDSWLSGLPESFAHYAPAYRDRLRTYCYDYIHNSVMFVKKRLHEIVF
;
A
#
# COMPACT_ATOMS: atom_id res chain seq x y z
N GLU A 1 34.49 -10.85 17.44
CA GLU A 1 34.44 -9.42 17.81
C GLU A 1 33.12 -8.87 17.32
N ILE A 2 32.27 -8.40 18.23
CA ILE A 2 31.07 -7.63 17.86
C ILE A 2 31.61 -6.23 17.57
N THR A 3 31.70 -5.86 16.29
CA THR A 3 31.97 -4.48 15.94
C THR A 3 30.79 -3.66 16.49
N HIS A 4 31.07 -2.68 17.34
CA HIS A 4 30.08 -1.73 17.85
C HIS A 4 29.55 -0.78 16.76
N GLU A 5 29.58 -1.20 15.49
CA GLU A 5 29.11 -0.44 14.35
C GLU A 5 27.63 -0.76 14.15
N TRP A 6 26.79 0.24 14.40
CA TRP A 6 25.38 0.19 14.06
C TRP A 6 25.25 0.22 12.54
N SER A 7 24.66 -0.83 11.97
CA SER A 7 24.19 -0.82 10.59
C SER A 7 22.75 -0.34 10.56
N ASP A 8 22.52 0.79 9.90
CA ASP A 8 21.17 1.33 9.75
C ASP A 8 20.28 0.41 8.91
N GLY A 9 18.98 0.44 9.20
CA GLY A 9 17.97 -0.23 8.39
C GLY A 9 17.65 0.53 7.11
N ILE A 10 17.08 -0.18 6.12
CA ILE A 10 16.74 0.39 4.81
C ILE A 10 15.87 1.64 4.90
N ALA A 11 14.89 1.66 5.82
CA ALA A 11 14.00 2.80 6.00
C ALA A 11 14.73 4.08 6.44
N ALA A 12 15.76 3.94 7.27
CA ALA A 12 16.57 5.07 7.72
C ALA A 12 17.41 5.64 6.57
N GLU A 13 17.99 4.77 5.74
CA GLU A 13 18.79 5.19 4.59
C GLU A 13 17.93 5.88 3.51
N GLU A 14 16.79 5.31 3.15
CA GLU A 14 15.86 5.92 2.19
C GLU A 14 15.33 7.28 2.70
N LEU A 15 15.01 7.37 3.98
CA LEU A 15 14.58 8.62 4.58
C LEU A 15 15.70 9.66 4.55
N ARG A 16 16.94 9.25 4.84
CA ARG A 16 18.13 10.12 4.79
C ARG A 16 18.36 10.69 3.39
N ILE A 17 18.21 9.86 2.36
CA ILE A 17 18.29 10.29 0.96
C ILE A 17 17.17 11.31 0.66
N ALA A 18 15.93 10.98 1.04
CA ALA A 18 14.77 11.83 0.78
C ALA A 18 14.82 13.19 1.49
N VAL A 19 15.29 13.28 2.73
CA VAL A 19 15.38 14.56 3.45
C VAL A 19 16.54 15.45 3.00
N ARG A 20 17.56 14.85 2.34
CA ARG A 20 18.68 15.60 1.77
C ARG A 20 18.33 16.29 0.46
N ASP A 21 17.30 15.81 -0.23
CA ASP A 21 16.82 16.48 -1.43
C ASP A 21 16.13 17.80 -1.07
N THR A 22 16.62 18.89 -1.67
CA THR A 22 16.07 20.25 -1.51
C THR A 22 15.17 20.65 -2.67
N SER A 23 14.92 19.74 -3.62
CA SER A 23 13.99 19.96 -4.72
C SER A 23 12.57 20.28 -4.19
N PRO A 24 11.74 20.95 -4.99
CA PRO A 24 10.34 21.16 -4.64
C PRO A 24 9.48 19.89 -4.76
N ASP A 25 10.07 18.78 -5.22
CA ASP A 25 9.35 17.54 -5.48
C ASP A 25 8.98 16.84 -4.17
N LYS A 26 7.89 16.08 -4.19
CA LYS A 26 7.46 15.30 -3.03
C LYS A 26 8.12 13.93 -3.04
N HIS A 27 8.71 13.55 -1.92
CA HIS A 27 9.27 12.21 -1.72
C HIS A 27 8.29 11.36 -0.94
N TRP A 28 7.81 10.28 -1.54
CA TRP A 28 6.88 9.35 -0.89
C TRP A 28 7.62 8.07 -0.55
N ILE A 29 7.68 7.75 0.73
CA ILE A 29 8.22 6.49 1.24
C ILE A 29 7.02 5.60 1.58
N ILE A 30 6.87 4.53 0.81
CA ILE A 30 5.72 3.62 0.90
C ILE A 30 6.15 2.34 1.59
N PHE A 31 5.45 2.02 2.68
CA PHE A 31 5.56 0.75 3.39
C PHE A 31 4.33 -0.08 3.01
N ASP A 32 4.50 -1.00 2.08
CA ASP A 32 3.46 -1.94 1.64
C ASP A 32 3.67 -3.30 2.32
N GLY A 33 2.82 -3.60 3.30
CA GLY A 33 2.90 -4.85 4.05
C GLY A 33 2.21 -4.79 5.42
N PRO A 34 2.14 -5.93 6.12
CA PRO A 34 1.51 -6.01 7.43
C PRO A 34 2.26 -5.18 8.47
N VAL A 35 1.51 -4.58 9.39
CA VAL A 35 2.08 -3.90 10.56
C VAL A 35 2.31 -4.89 11.67
N ASP A 36 3.44 -4.76 12.37
CA ASP A 36 3.73 -5.46 13.61
C ASP A 36 3.87 -4.46 14.76
N ALA A 37 3.43 -4.86 15.96
CA ALA A 37 3.50 -4.05 17.17
C ALA A 37 4.93 -3.58 17.49
N LEU A 38 5.95 -4.41 17.21
CA LEU A 38 7.35 -4.12 17.57
C LEU A 38 7.93 -2.95 16.79
N TRP A 39 7.70 -2.89 15.46
CA TRP A 39 8.32 -1.87 14.64
C TRP A 39 7.47 -0.60 14.56
N VAL A 40 6.14 -0.70 14.63
CA VAL A 40 5.27 0.48 14.55
C VAL A 40 5.45 1.41 15.74
N GLU A 41 5.77 0.86 16.92
CA GLU A 41 6.05 1.65 18.11
C GLU A 41 7.33 2.51 17.97
N SER A 42 8.34 1.97 17.29
CA SER A 42 9.58 2.69 16.97
C SER A 42 9.36 3.86 16.01
N MET A 43 8.22 3.87 15.30
CA MET A 43 7.86 4.92 14.33
C MET A 43 6.99 6.04 14.92
N ASN A 44 6.56 5.94 16.18
CA ASN A 44 5.57 6.87 16.75
C ASN A 44 5.96 8.36 16.63
N THR A 45 7.22 8.71 16.91
CA THR A 45 7.73 10.09 16.87
C THR A 45 7.89 10.63 15.44
N VAL A 46 8.01 9.74 14.45
CA VAL A 46 8.09 10.16 13.05
C VAL A 46 6.70 10.31 12.43
N LEU A 47 5.72 9.57 12.94
CA LEU A 47 4.34 9.60 12.49
C LEU A 47 3.53 10.76 13.08
N ASP A 48 3.82 11.17 14.31
CA ASP A 48 3.16 12.31 14.96
C ASP A 48 3.63 13.69 14.42
N ASP A 49 3.22 14.78 15.07
CA ASP A 49 3.56 16.15 14.68
C ASP A 49 5.05 16.50 14.84
N ASN A 50 5.83 15.69 15.57
CA ASN A 50 7.26 15.91 15.72
C ASN A 50 8.03 15.63 14.43
N LYS A 51 7.53 14.70 13.59
CA LYS A 51 8.11 14.36 12.29
C LYS A 51 9.61 13.99 12.39
N LYS A 52 9.98 13.25 13.44
CA LYS A 52 11.36 12.86 13.75
C LYS A 52 11.50 11.35 13.92
N LEU A 53 12.35 10.74 13.10
CA LEU A 53 12.77 9.35 13.27
C LEU A 53 13.98 9.31 14.20
N CYS A 54 13.81 8.66 15.35
CA CYS A 54 14.88 8.45 16.33
C CYS A 54 15.46 7.05 16.15
N LEU A 55 16.71 6.97 15.70
CA LEU A 55 17.40 5.70 15.53
C LEU A 55 18.04 5.26 16.86
N VAL A 56 18.21 3.94 17.03
CA VAL A 56 18.87 3.38 18.22
C VAL A 56 20.35 3.80 18.30
N SER A 57 20.94 4.18 17.16
CA SER A 57 22.26 4.80 17.07
C SER A 57 22.34 6.20 17.73
N GLY A 58 21.21 6.82 18.04
CA GLY A 58 21.10 8.18 18.57
C GLY A 58 20.94 9.26 17.51
N GLU A 59 21.00 8.92 16.22
CA GLU A 59 20.70 9.86 15.14
C GLU A 59 19.20 10.21 15.12
N ILE A 60 18.92 11.47 14.82
CA ILE A 60 17.56 11.99 14.66
C ILE A 60 17.40 12.53 13.25
N ILE A 61 16.58 11.85 12.45
CA ILE A 61 16.24 12.27 11.08
C ILE A 61 14.90 13.01 11.13
N THR A 62 14.91 14.30 10.79
CA THR A 62 13.68 15.11 10.77
C THR A 62 13.14 15.17 9.35
N LEU A 63 11.85 14.85 9.15
CA LEU A 63 11.21 14.93 7.85
C LEU A 63 11.07 16.38 7.42
N THR A 64 11.40 16.63 6.16
CA THR A 64 11.13 17.91 5.50
C THR A 64 9.67 17.98 5.06
N ALA A 65 9.20 19.18 4.69
CA ALA A 65 7.83 19.40 4.24
C ALA A 65 7.48 18.62 2.96
N GLN A 66 8.50 18.21 2.19
CA GLN A 66 8.43 17.45 0.95
C GLN A 66 8.27 15.95 1.16
N VAL A 67 8.75 15.43 2.29
CA VAL A 67 8.72 13.99 2.57
C VAL A 67 7.36 13.58 3.13
N ARG A 68 6.82 12.48 2.62
CA ARG A 68 5.60 11.82 3.08
C ARG A 68 5.90 10.34 3.28
N MET A 69 5.42 9.80 4.39
CA MET A 69 5.43 8.37 4.64
C MET A 69 4.00 7.86 4.53
N MET A 70 3.81 6.73 3.84
CA MET A 70 2.52 6.09 3.64
C MET A 70 2.65 4.61 3.95
N PHE A 71 1.61 4.07 4.59
CA PHE A 71 1.52 2.66 4.96
C PHE A 71 0.31 2.08 4.25
N GLU A 72 0.53 1.07 3.41
CA GLU A 72 -0.52 0.21 2.89
C GLU A 72 -0.53 -1.06 3.74
N VAL A 73 -1.67 -1.30 4.40
CA VAL A 73 -1.81 -2.36 5.41
C VAL A 73 -3.16 -3.03 5.23
N SER A 74 -3.21 -4.35 5.38
CA SER A 74 -4.47 -5.11 5.29
C SER A 74 -5.40 -4.82 6.46
N ASP A 75 -4.82 -4.74 7.65
CA ASP A 75 -5.50 -4.49 8.91
C ASP A 75 -4.52 -3.88 9.92
N LEU A 76 -5.09 -3.38 11.01
CA LEU A 76 -4.36 -2.75 12.11
C LEU A 76 -4.62 -3.51 13.42
N ALA A 77 -4.88 -4.82 13.36
CA ALA A 77 -5.30 -5.61 14.51
C ALA A 77 -4.29 -5.60 15.66
N VAL A 78 -3.00 -5.43 15.33
CA VAL A 78 -1.89 -5.38 16.29
C VAL A 78 -1.44 -3.96 16.63
N ALA A 79 -2.06 -2.93 16.04
CA ALA A 79 -1.73 -1.53 16.32
C ALA A 79 -2.62 -0.96 17.43
N SER A 80 -2.03 -0.24 18.38
CA SER A 80 -2.80 0.40 19.44
C SER A 80 -3.62 1.59 18.89
N PRO A 81 -4.79 1.92 19.47
CA PRO A 81 -5.55 3.12 19.12
C PRO A 81 -4.72 4.42 19.20
N ALA A 82 -3.75 4.48 20.13
CA ALA A 82 -2.85 5.62 20.28
C ALA A 82 -1.80 5.72 19.16
N THR A 83 -1.41 4.59 18.57
CA THR A 83 -0.49 4.55 17.42
C THR A 83 -1.18 5.13 16.19
N VAL A 84 -2.40 4.66 15.92
CA VAL A 84 -3.15 5.04 14.71
C VAL A 84 -3.71 6.46 14.79
N SER A 85 -3.91 7.02 15.99
CA SER A 85 -4.37 8.40 16.17
C SER A 85 -3.35 9.46 15.76
N ARG A 86 -2.08 9.08 15.54
CA ARG A 86 -0.98 10.00 15.19
C ARG A 86 -0.91 10.31 13.70
N CYS A 87 -1.57 9.52 12.86
CA CYS A 87 -1.53 9.66 11.41
C CYS A 87 -2.93 9.71 10.80
N GLY A 88 -3.04 10.32 9.61
CA GLY A 88 -4.26 10.25 8.81
C GLY A 88 -4.50 8.83 8.32
N MET A 89 -5.74 8.35 8.42
CA MET A 89 -6.15 7.04 7.95
C MET A 89 -7.17 7.18 6.82
N VAL A 90 -6.95 6.44 5.74
CA VAL A 90 -7.93 6.27 4.66
C VAL A 90 -8.37 4.82 4.67
N TYR A 91 -9.65 4.59 4.96
CA TYR A 91 -10.22 3.26 4.90
C TYR A 91 -10.79 3.02 3.49
N VAL A 92 -10.32 1.97 2.84
CA VAL A 92 -10.86 1.49 1.57
C VAL A 92 -11.72 0.28 1.88
N GLU A 93 -13.04 0.39 1.71
CA GLU A 93 -13.92 -0.75 1.91
C GLU A 93 -13.66 -1.80 0.79
N PRO A 94 -13.36 -3.06 1.13
CA PRO A 94 -13.02 -4.09 0.14
C PRO A 94 -14.11 -4.36 -0.90
N GLY A 95 -15.37 -4.10 -0.54
CA GLY A 95 -16.53 -4.27 -1.40
C GLY A 95 -16.78 -3.12 -2.37
N SER A 96 -16.24 -1.92 -2.13
CA SER A 96 -16.65 -0.71 -2.85
C SER A 96 -16.10 -0.63 -4.26
N LEU A 97 -14.91 -1.21 -4.52
CA LEU A 97 -14.32 -1.20 -5.86
C LEU A 97 -15.13 -2.06 -6.85
N GLY A 98 -15.65 -3.19 -6.37
CA GLY A 98 -16.33 -4.17 -7.21
C GLY A 98 -15.42 -4.78 -8.27
N MET A 99 -16.00 -5.61 -9.15
CA MET A 99 -15.24 -6.27 -10.23
C MET A 99 -15.10 -5.40 -11.48
N ASN A 100 -15.95 -4.40 -11.63
CA ASN A 100 -16.06 -3.63 -12.87
C ASN A 100 -14.75 -2.88 -13.21
N PRO A 101 -14.11 -2.17 -12.27
CA PRO A 101 -12.85 -1.48 -12.56
C PRO A 101 -11.71 -2.45 -12.90
N LEU A 102 -11.71 -3.66 -12.32
CA LEU A 102 -10.74 -4.70 -12.63
C LEU A 102 -10.92 -5.23 -14.05
N ILE A 103 -12.16 -5.52 -14.45
CA ILE A 103 -12.51 -5.94 -15.81
C ILE A 103 -12.12 -4.85 -16.81
N ASP A 104 -12.46 -3.59 -16.51
CA ASP A 104 -12.20 -2.46 -17.40
C ASP A 104 -10.70 -2.19 -17.55
N SER A 105 -9.93 -2.29 -16.47
CA SER A 105 -8.46 -2.17 -16.51
C SER A 105 -7.83 -3.29 -17.33
N TRP A 106 -8.27 -4.54 -17.12
CA TRP A 106 -7.80 -5.69 -17.89
C TRP A 106 -8.12 -5.57 -19.39
N LEU A 107 -9.35 -5.17 -19.74
CA LEU A 107 -9.76 -4.91 -21.13
C LEU A 107 -8.93 -3.77 -21.75
N SER A 108 -8.61 -2.75 -20.95
CA SER A 108 -7.79 -1.62 -21.39
C SER A 108 -6.35 -2.03 -21.71
N GLY A 109 -5.78 -2.94 -20.92
CA GLY A 109 -4.43 -3.48 -21.08
C GLY A 109 -4.26 -4.61 -22.11
N LEU A 110 -5.29 -4.92 -22.92
CA LEU A 110 -5.17 -5.95 -23.95
C LEU A 110 -4.10 -5.59 -25.00
N PRO A 111 -3.27 -6.56 -25.45
CA PRO A 111 -2.21 -6.31 -26.43
C PRO A 111 -2.71 -5.70 -27.74
N GLU A 112 -1.85 -4.96 -28.45
CA GLU A 112 -2.18 -4.34 -29.74
C GLU A 112 -2.59 -5.34 -30.83
N SER A 113 -2.19 -6.60 -30.72
CA SER A 113 -2.67 -7.67 -31.61
C SER A 113 -4.20 -7.84 -31.57
N PHE A 114 -4.84 -7.42 -30.47
CA PHE A 114 -6.30 -7.38 -30.32
C PHE A 114 -6.90 -6.02 -30.73
N ALA A 115 -6.09 -4.99 -31.01
CA ALA A 115 -6.54 -3.64 -31.37
C ALA A 115 -7.34 -3.61 -32.68
N HIS A 116 -6.98 -4.45 -33.66
CA HIS A 116 -7.68 -4.52 -34.95
C HIS A 116 -9.15 -4.96 -34.83
N TYR A 117 -9.47 -5.76 -33.82
CA TYR A 117 -10.83 -6.23 -33.53
C TYR A 117 -11.48 -5.47 -32.35
N ALA A 118 -10.75 -4.51 -31.76
CA ALA A 118 -10.95 -4.07 -30.38
C ALA A 118 -12.33 -3.52 -30.03
N PRO A 119 -13.00 -2.67 -30.83
CA PRO A 119 -14.24 -2.05 -30.37
C PRO A 119 -15.34 -3.09 -30.12
N ALA A 120 -15.62 -3.93 -31.12
CA ALA A 120 -16.65 -4.96 -31.02
C ALA A 120 -16.25 -6.13 -30.10
N TYR A 121 -14.95 -6.48 -30.03
CA TYR A 121 -14.49 -7.54 -29.14
C TYR A 121 -14.47 -7.13 -27.68
N ARG A 122 -14.10 -5.88 -27.35
CA ARG A 122 -14.05 -5.39 -25.97
C ARG A 122 -15.44 -5.36 -25.36
N ASP A 123 -16.44 -4.87 -26.09
CA ASP A 123 -17.83 -4.88 -25.62
C ASP A 123 -18.33 -6.30 -25.37
N ARG A 124 -18.04 -7.22 -26.30
CA ARG A 124 -18.45 -8.63 -26.17
C ARG A 124 -17.73 -9.36 -25.02
N LEU A 125 -16.43 -9.12 -24.83
CA LEU A 125 -15.68 -9.67 -23.70
C LEU A 125 -16.17 -9.10 -22.38
N ARG A 126 -16.48 -7.81 -22.34
CA ARG A 126 -17.08 -7.18 -21.16
C ARG A 126 -18.40 -7.86 -20.80
N THR A 127 -19.30 -8.04 -21.76
CA THR A 127 -20.55 -8.79 -21.58
C THR A 127 -20.29 -10.18 -21.02
N TYR A 128 -19.32 -10.94 -21.57
CA TYR A 128 -18.98 -12.25 -21.05
C TYR A 128 -18.39 -12.22 -19.62
N CYS A 129 -17.58 -11.23 -19.29
CA CYS A 129 -17.07 -11.06 -17.94
C CYS A 129 -18.21 -10.79 -16.93
N TYR A 130 -19.20 -9.99 -17.29
CA TYR A 130 -20.37 -9.77 -16.45
C TYR A 130 -21.28 -10.99 -16.37
N ASP A 131 -21.68 -11.55 -17.50
CA ASP A 131 -22.70 -12.61 -17.53
C ASP A 131 -22.18 -13.91 -16.90
N TYR A 132 -20.91 -14.22 -17.10
CA TYR A 132 -20.33 -15.48 -16.63
C TYR A 132 -19.45 -15.30 -15.39
N ILE A 133 -18.48 -14.39 -15.42
CA ILE A 133 -17.48 -14.30 -14.33
C ILE A 133 -18.12 -13.72 -13.07
N HIS A 134 -18.86 -12.61 -13.17
CA HIS A 134 -19.52 -12.00 -12.00
C HIS A 134 -20.48 -12.99 -11.32
N ASN A 135 -21.35 -13.63 -12.10
CA ASN A 135 -22.30 -14.61 -11.58
C ASN A 135 -21.61 -15.85 -10.99
N SER A 136 -20.53 -16.33 -11.61
CA SER A 136 -19.78 -17.49 -11.11
C SER A 136 -19.06 -17.17 -9.80
N VAL A 137 -18.41 -16.02 -9.68
CA VAL A 137 -17.75 -15.58 -8.44
C VAL A 137 -18.77 -15.42 -7.32
N MET A 138 -19.93 -14.81 -7.61
CA MET A 138 -21.01 -14.68 -6.64
C MET A 138 -21.60 -16.02 -6.23
N PHE A 139 -21.69 -16.99 -7.16
CA PHE A 139 -22.10 -18.35 -6.85
C PHE A 139 -21.11 -19.03 -5.91
N VAL A 140 -19.81 -19.00 -6.22
CA VAL A 140 -18.75 -19.57 -5.39
C VAL A 140 -18.81 -18.99 -3.97
N LYS A 141 -18.79 -17.66 -3.84
CA LYS A 141 -18.84 -16.97 -2.53
C LYS A 141 -20.08 -17.30 -1.70
N LYS A 142 -21.24 -17.57 -2.33
CA LYS A 142 -22.51 -17.83 -1.63
C LYS A 142 -22.79 -19.30 -1.36
N ARG A 143 -22.28 -20.21 -2.21
CA ARG A 143 -22.71 -21.61 -2.25
C ARG A 143 -21.59 -22.60 -1.94
N LEU A 144 -20.34 -22.17 -2.03
CA LEU A 144 -19.20 -23.02 -1.74
C LEU A 144 -18.49 -22.53 -0.47
N HIS A 145 -17.93 -23.48 0.27
CA HIS A 145 -17.08 -23.19 1.41
C HIS A 145 -15.64 -23.23 0.94
N GLU A 146 -14.98 -22.08 0.93
CA GLU A 146 -13.56 -21.99 0.63
C GLU A 146 -12.77 -22.41 1.88
N ILE A 147 -11.84 -23.36 1.73
CA ILE A 147 -10.92 -23.72 2.80
C ILE A 147 -9.69 -22.83 2.60
N VAL A 148 -9.65 -21.72 3.34
CA VAL A 148 -8.47 -20.84 3.36
C VAL A 148 -7.48 -21.44 4.36
N PHE A 149 -6.29 -21.81 3.89
CA PHE A 149 -5.19 -22.32 4.70
C PHE A 149 -4.30 -21.17 5.20
#